data_AF-Q7UVD6-F1
#
_entry.id   AF-Q7UVD6-F1
#
_cell.length_a   1.000
_cell.length_b   1.000
_cell.length_c   1.000
_cell.angle_alpha   90.00
_cell.angle_beta   90.00
_cell.angle_gamma   90.00
#
_symmetry.space_group_name_H-M   'P 1'
#
loop_
_entity.id
_entity.type
_entity.pdbx_description
1 polymer ?
#
loop_
_entity_poly.entity_id
_entity_poly.type
_entity_poly.pdbx_seq_one_letter_code
_entity_poly.pdbx_strand_id
1 'polypeptide(L)'
;MCRTWIDLLNVKSGTEMSLDYERRGQFALVLATVRRTQSLPGGEIRGLPNGRVVGGLKGFHLFACQLAEAEKEDQHGRTHKSLDQVTQLRNEFNVIASRWQSSMAGLLQGIRSGQDVKNLERLKRMKAAQLEMGRLIDTAQKAFKDLIANLNTAESDAGKNTCDE
;
A
#
# COMPACT_ATOMS: atom_id res chain seq x y z
N MET A 1 -3.26 27.99 -26.26
CA MET A 1 -4.62 28.35 -25.81
C MET A 1 -5.38 27.04 -25.61
N CYS A 2 -5.73 26.71 -24.38
CA CYS A 2 -6.39 25.47 -24.00
C CYS A 2 -7.87 25.49 -24.41
N ARG A 3 -8.31 24.51 -25.20
CA ARG A 3 -9.73 24.27 -25.43
C ARG A 3 -10.31 23.50 -24.24
N THR A 4 -11.35 24.06 -23.65
CA THR A 4 -12.12 23.50 -22.54
C THR A 4 -12.96 22.31 -22.98
N TRP A 5 -12.96 21.26 -22.16
CA TRP A 5 -13.48 19.90 -22.36
C TRP A 5 -15.03 19.75 -22.40
N ILE A 6 -15.79 20.83 -22.61
CA ILE A 6 -17.23 20.84 -22.30
C ILE A 6 -18.12 20.24 -23.41
N ASP A 7 -17.64 20.04 -24.64
CA ASP A 7 -18.53 19.71 -25.78
C ASP A 7 -18.55 18.24 -26.26
N LEU A 8 -18.10 17.27 -25.45
CA LEU A 8 -18.13 15.84 -25.86
C LEU A 8 -18.99 14.93 -24.98
N LEU A 9 -19.89 15.50 -24.17
CA LEU A 9 -20.85 14.72 -23.37
C LEU A 9 -22.17 14.54 -24.14
N ASN A 10 -22.22 13.54 -25.01
CA ASN A 10 -23.48 13.01 -25.53
C ASN A 10 -23.61 11.50 -25.18
N VAL A 11 -24.35 11.27 -24.08
CA VAL A 11 -25.31 10.16 -23.87
C VAL A 11 -24.81 8.75 -23.46
N LYS A 12 -23.54 8.53 -23.08
CA LYS A 12 -23.14 7.27 -22.37
C LYS A 12 -22.43 7.40 -21.01
N SER A 13 -22.13 8.61 -20.53
CA SER A 13 -21.04 8.80 -19.55
C SER A 13 -21.39 8.85 -18.06
N GLY A 14 -22.66 8.70 -17.66
CA GLY A 14 -23.05 8.86 -16.24
C GLY A 14 -22.48 7.78 -15.33
N THR A 15 -22.52 6.53 -15.78
CA THR A 15 -22.08 5.35 -15.00
C THR A 15 -20.58 5.09 -15.16
N GLU A 16 -20.03 5.28 -16.37
CA GLU A 16 -18.59 5.13 -16.65
C GLU A 16 -17.74 6.17 -15.90
N MET A 17 -18.16 7.45 -15.84
CA MET A 17 -17.41 8.44 -15.05
C MET A 17 -17.40 8.10 -13.55
N SER A 18 -18.49 7.55 -13.01
CA SER A 18 -18.56 7.18 -11.59
C SER A 18 -17.59 6.06 -11.24
N LEU A 19 -17.48 5.04 -12.10
CA LEU A 19 -16.58 3.90 -11.91
C LEU A 19 -15.10 4.29 -12.00
N ASP A 20 -14.76 5.19 -12.93
CA ASP A 20 -13.39 5.71 -13.06
C ASP A 20 -12.95 6.52 -11.82
N TYR A 21 -13.85 7.33 -11.25
CA TYR A 21 -13.57 8.07 -10.02
C TYR A 21 -13.39 7.16 -8.80
N GLU A 22 -14.22 6.13 -8.67
CA GLU A 22 -14.12 5.16 -7.59
C GLU A 22 -12.80 4.38 -7.68
N ARG A 23 -12.42 3.95 -8.90
CA ARG A 23 -11.18 3.22 -9.14
C ARG A 23 -9.93 4.07 -8.86
N ARG A 24 -9.90 5.34 -9.29
CA ARG A 24 -8.83 6.30 -8.92
C ARG A 24 -8.74 6.52 -7.41
N GLY A 25 -9.90 6.57 -6.73
CA GLY A 25 -9.97 6.65 -5.28
C GLY A 25 -9.26 5.49 -4.58
N GLN A 26 -9.27 4.29 -5.18
CA GLN A 26 -8.63 3.11 -4.61
C GLN A 26 -7.11 3.11 -4.80
N PHE A 27 -6.59 3.54 -5.95
CA PHE A 27 -5.16 3.78 -6.13
C PHE A 27 -4.64 4.81 -5.11
N ALA A 28 -5.37 5.91 -4.93
CA ALA A 28 -5.04 6.92 -3.92
C ALA A 28 -5.09 6.38 -2.48
N LEU A 29 -6.05 5.50 -2.17
CA LEU A 29 -6.16 4.84 -0.87
C LEU A 29 -4.96 3.93 -0.59
N VAL A 30 -4.54 3.12 -1.57
CA VAL A 30 -3.32 2.29 -1.45
C VAL A 30 -2.11 3.18 -1.19
N LEU A 31 -1.93 4.25 -1.96
CA LEU A 31 -0.82 5.19 -1.76
C LEU A 31 -0.83 5.80 -0.34
N ALA A 32 -2.00 6.27 0.11
CA ALA A 32 -2.16 6.89 1.41
C ALA A 32 -1.86 5.92 2.57
N THR A 33 -2.30 4.66 2.45
CA THR A 33 -2.10 3.63 3.49
C THR A 33 -0.64 3.17 3.53
N VAL A 34 0.00 2.93 2.38
CA VAL A 34 1.44 2.62 2.31
C VAL A 34 2.28 3.78 2.86
N ARG A 35 1.92 5.04 2.54
CA ARG A 35 2.62 6.23 3.06
C ARG A 35 2.65 6.27 4.59
N ARG A 36 1.57 5.86 5.26
CA ARG A 36 1.54 5.85 6.74
C ARG A 36 2.55 4.89 7.35
N THR A 37 2.93 3.83 6.62
CA THR A 37 3.94 2.88 7.09
C THR A 37 5.38 3.41 6.96
N GLN A 38 5.60 4.53 6.27
CA GLN A 38 6.95 5.07 6.02
C GLN A 38 7.65 5.55 7.31
N SER A 39 6.87 5.82 8.36
CA SER A 39 7.37 6.34 9.63
C SER A 39 6.75 5.56 10.77
N LEU A 40 7.56 5.31 11.80
CA LEU A 40 7.07 4.71 13.02
C LEU A 40 6.22 5.75 13.78
N PRO A 41 5.00 5.40 14.21
CA PRO A 41 4.23 6.24 15.12
C PRO A 41 5.03 6.48 16.41
N GLY A 42 5.25 7.75 16.76
CA GLY A 42 6.11 8.14 17.90
C GLY A 42 7.60 8.31 17.56
N GLY A 43 7.98 8.21 16.28
CA GLY A 43 9.35 8.43 15.82
C GLY A 43 10.25 7.19 15.92
N GLU A 44 11.46 7.29 15.37
CA GLU A 44 12.41 6.18 15.37
C GLU A 44 12.81 5.75 16.78
N ILE A 45 12.85 4.44 17.03
CA ILE A 45 13.33 3.89 18.29
C ILE A 45 14.85 3.76 18.22
N ARG A 46 15.52 4.57 19.03
CA ARG A 46 16.99 4.66 19.11
C ARG A 46 17.54 4.03 20.40
N GLY A 47 18.84 3.77 20.38
CA GLY A 47 19.57 3.25 21.54
C GLY A 47 19.35 1.75 21.78
N LEU A 48 18.93 1.00 20.77
CA LEU A 48 18.82 -0.46 20.84
C LEU A 48 20.22 -1.10 20.92
N PRO A 49 20.32 -2.37 21.37
CA PRO A 49 21.57 -3.10 21.39
C PRO A 49 22.31 -3.02 20.05
N ASN A 50 23.64 -2.89 20.12
CA ASN A 50 24.53 -2.72 18.96
C ASN A 50 24.27 -1.44 18.14
N GLY A 51 23.70 -0.39 18.75
CA GLY A 51 23.44 0.88 18.08
C GLY A 51 22.33 0.83 17.03
N ARG A 52 21.49 -0.21 17.06
CA ARG A 52 20.40 -0.37 16.08
C ARG A 52 19.35 0.74 16.23
N VAL A 53 18.73 1.07 15.11
CA VAL A 53 17.60 2.01 15.03
C VAL A 53 16.46 1.32 14.31
N VAL A 54 15.25 1.39 14.87
CA VAL A 54 14.03 0.89 14.23
C VAL A 54 13.20 2.08 13.77
N GLY A 55 12.99 2.17 12.46
CA GLY A 55 12.12 3.14 11.80
C GLY A 55 10.91 2.47 11.14
N GLY A 56 10.24 3.21 10.27
CA GLY A 56 9.15 2.68 9.45
C GLY A 56 9.62 1.80 8.29
N LEU A 57 8.68 1.38 7.44
CA LEU A 57 8.98 0.69 6.19
C LEU A 57 9.70 1.64 5.22
N LYS A 58 10.73 1.14 4.56
CA LYS A 58 11.52 1.90 3.59
C LYS A 58 11.00 1.67 2.17
N GLY A 59 11.35 2.58 1.25
CA GLY A 59 11.06 2.42 -0.18
C GLY A 59 9.76 3.04 -0.67
N PHE A 60 9.06 3.83 0.15
CA PHE A 60 7.79 4.46 -0.22
C PHE A 60 7.83 5.22 -1.56
N HIS A 61 8.91 5.95 -1.85
CA HIS A 61 9.01 6.71 -3.10
C HIS A 61 8.98 5.81 -4.35
N LEU A 62 9.62 4.63 -4.29
CA LEU A 62 9.59 3.67 -5.40
C LEU A 62 8.18 3.10 -5.58
N PHE A 63 7.53 2.74 -4.47
CA PHE A 63 6.12 2.33 -4.48
C PHE A 63 5.20 3.37 -5.11
N ALA A 64 5.37 4.65 -4.75
CA ALA A 64 4.54 5.72 -5.26
C ALA A 64 4.67 5.89 -6.77
N CYS A 65 5.89 5.79 -7.31
CA CYS A 65 6.14 5.85 -8.74
C CYS A 65 5.50 4.67 -9.48
N GLN A 66 5.74 3.44 -9.03
CA GLN A 66 5.23 2.25 -9.70
C GLN A 66 3.71 2.14 -9.61
N LEU A 67 3.10 2.58 -8.50
CA LEU A 67 1.64 2.60 -8.35
C LEU A 67 1.00 3.64 -9.27
N ALA A 68 1.64 4.80 -9.47
CA ALA A 68 1.17 5.81 -10.43
C ALA A 68 1.28 5.31 -11.88
N GLU A 69 2.30 4.52 -12.21
CA GLU A 69 2.39 3.84 -13.50
C GLU A 69 1.24 2.84 -13.69
N ALA A 70 0.93 2.03 -12.68
CA ALA A 70 -0.19 1.09 -12.74
C ALA A 70 -1.55 1.80 -12.88
N GLU A 71 -1.76 2.90 -12.15
CA GLU A 71 -2.95 3.73 -12.32
C GLU A 71 -3.05 4.26 -13.75
N LYS A 72 -1.92 4.74 -14.31
CA LYS A 72 -1.87 5.19 -15.69
C LYS A 72 -2.22 4.07 -16.67
N GLU A 73 -1.69 2.86 -16.50
CA GLU A 73 -2.00 1.74 -17.41
C GLU A 73 -3.49 1.41 -17.42
N ASP A 74 -4.13 1.40 -16.26
CA ASP A 74 -5.58 1.18 -16.14
C ASP A 74 -6.40 2.29 -16.83
N GLN A 75 -5.99 3.56 -16.66
CA GLN A 75 -6.63 4.69 -17.35
C GLN A 75 -6.54 4.61 -18.89
N HIS A 76 -5.56 3.89 -19.44
CA HIS A 76 -5.45 3.66 -20.88
C HIS A 76 -6.18 2.39 -21.35
N GLY A 77 -7.03 1.79 -20.50
CA GLY A 77 -7.74 0.55 -20.79
C GLY A 77 -6.88 -0.71 -20.74
N ARG A 78 -5.64 -0.62 -20.25
CA ARG A 78 -4.73 -1.77 -20.08
C ARG A 78 -4.83 -2.32 -18.66
N THR A 79 -6.06 -2.61 -18.22
CA THR A 79 -6.38 -3.08 -16.87
C THR A 79 -5.63 -4.36 -16.50
N HIS A 80 -5.43 -5.30 -17.42
CA HIS A 80 -4.60 -6.51 -17.18
C HIS A 80 -3.17 -6.17 -16.73
N LYS A 81 -2.52 -5.24 -17.46
CA LYS A 81 -1.16 -4.79 -17.13
C LYS A 81 -1.10 -4.07 -15.79
N SER A 82 -2.12 -3.26 -15.49
CA SER A 82 -2.24 -2.61 -14.18
C SER A 82 -2.42 -3.64 -13.05
N LEU A 83 -3.26 -4.65 -13.25
CA LEU A 83 -3.50 -5.73 -12.30
C LEU A 83 -2.20 -6.50 -11.98
N ASP A 84 -1.41 -6.84 -13.00
CA ASP A 84 -0.11 -7.48 -12.82
C ASP A 84 0.84 -6.61 -11.98
N GLN A 85 0.93 -5.32 -12.32
CA GLN A 85 1.78 -4.36 -11.61
C GLN A 85 1.34 -4.18 -10.15
N VAL A 86 0.05 -4.02 -9.88
CA VAL A 86 -0.49 -3.89 -8.51
C VAL A 86 -0.26 -5.18 -7.72
N THR A 87 -0.40 -6.34 -8.35
CA THR A 87 -0.15 -7.65 -7.71
C THR A 87 1.33 -7.81 -7.34
N GLN A 88 2.24 -7.42 -8.23
CA GLN A 88 3.67 -7.38 -7.94
C GLN A 88 3.98 -6.44 -6.77
N LEU A 89 3.43 -5.21 -6.78
CA LEU A 89 3.61 -4.24 -5.71
C LEU A 89 3.11 -4.76 -4.36
N ARG A 90 1.93 -5.41 -4.34
CA ARG A 90 1.42 -6.07 -3.14
C ARG A 90 2.42 -7.10 -2.59
N ASN A 91 3.01 -7.92 -3.46
CA ASN A 91 3.98 -8.93 -3.05
C ASN A 91 5.25 -8.31 -2.47
N GLU A 92 5.79 -7.29 -3.13
CA GLU A 92 6.95 -6.54 -2.65
C GLU A 92 6.68 -5.88 -1.28
N PHE A 93 5.50 -5.27 -1.12
CA PHE A 93 5.07 -4.69 0.14
C PHE A 93 5.02 -5.73 1.25
N ASN A 94 4.45 -6.92 0.98
CA ASN A 94 4.38 -8.01 1.95
C ASN A 94 5.76 -8.51 2.36
N VAL A 95 6.71 -8.60 1.44
CA VAL A 95 8.10 -8.99 1.74
C VAL A 95 8.75 -7.96 2.66
N ILE A 96 8.59 -6.67 2.38
CA ILE A 96 9.14 -5.58 3.21
C ILE A 96 8.50 -5.56 4.60
N ALA A 97 7.17 -5.68 4.67
CA ALA A 97 6.41 -5.75 5.91
C ALA A 97 6.84 -6.96 6.78
N SER A 98 6.97 -8.14 6.17
CA SER A 98 7.40 -9.36 6.86
C SER A 98 8.82 -9.22 7.41
N ARG A 99 9.77 -8.71 6.62
CA ARG A 99 11.14 -8.43 7.08
C ARG A 99 11.17 -7.48 8.27
N TRP A 100 10.35 -6.43 8.23
CA TRP A 100 10.23 -5.49 9.34
C TRP A 100 9.68 -6.16 10.60
N GLN A 101 8.60 -6.93 10.47
CA GLN A 101 7.98 -7.66 11.59
C GLN A 101 8.96 -8.67 12.22
N SER A 102 9.70 -9.44 11.40
CA SER A 102 10.72 -10.37 11.89
C SER A 102 11.87 -9.66 12.61
N SER A 103 12.32 -8.52 12.08
CA SER A 103 13.35 -7.70 12.72
C SER A 103 12.89 -7.21 14.10
N MET A 104 11.65 -6.71 14.18
CA MET A 104 11.06 -6.23 15.42
C MET A 104 10.86 -7.35 16.45
N ALA A 105 10.38 -8.52 16.01
CA ALA A 105 10.20 -9.69 16.86
C ALA A 105 11.54 -10.19 17.43
N GLY A 106 12.59 -10.27 16.60
CA GLY A 106 13.93 -10.65 17.04
C GLY A 106 14.52 -9.69 18.08
N LEU A 107 14.29 -8.38 17.91
CA LEU A 107 14.71 -7.38 18.89
C LEU A 107 13.95 -7.52 20.21
N LEU A 108 12.63 -7.72 20.17
CA LEU A 108 11.81 -7.94 21.37
C LEU A 108 12.21 -9.22 22.11
N GLN A 109 12.54 -10.29 21.38
CA GLN A 109 13.01 -11.54 21.96
C GLN A 109 14.37 -11.37 22.64
N GLY A 110 15.33 -10.70 21.98
CA GLY A 110 16.66 -10.43 22.54
C GLY A 110 16.63 -9.59 23.82
N ILE A 111 15.68 -8.67 23.94
CA ILE A 111 15.50 -7.90 25.17
C ILE A 111 14.87 -8.77 26.28
N ARG A 112 13.92 -9.65 25.94
CA ARG A 112 13.26 -10.56 26.91
C ARG A 112 14.20 -11.62 27.47
N SER A 113 15.22 -12.05 26.72
CA SER A 113 16.20 -13.05 27.15
C SER A 113 17.30 -12.53 28.10
N GLY A 114 17.17 -11.31 28.63
CA GLY A 114 18.02 -10.82 29.73
C GLY A 114 19.16 -9.89 29.32
N GLN A 115 19.38 -9.62 28.03
CA GLN A 115 20.47 -8.72 27.60
C GLN A 115 20.20 -7.23 27.89
N ASP A 116 18.93 -6.81 28.10
CA ASP A 116 18.61 -5.37 28.23
C ASP A 116 17.34 -5.07 29.05
N VAL A 117 17.11 -5.83 30.13
CA VAL A 117 15.93 -5.69 31.04
C VAL A 117 15.86 -4.30 31.71
N LYS A 118 16.96 -3.54 31.68
CA LYS A 118 17.09 -2.22 32.32
C LYS A 118 16.24 -1.12 31.67
N ASN A 119 15.58 -1.37 30.53
CA ASN A 119 14.84 -0.34 29.81
C ASN A 119 13.37 -0.74 29.51
N LEU A 120 12.60 -0.99 30.58
CA LEU A 120 11.16 -1.29 30.56
C LEU A 120 10.34 -0.32 29.69
N GLU A 121 10.65 0.97 29.75
CA GLU A 121 10.01 2.01 28.93
C GLU A 121 10.29 1.84 27.42
N ARG A 122 11.49 1.36 27.07
CA ARG A 122 11.83 1.05 25.68
C ARG A 122 11.10 -0.19 25.17
N LEU A 123 10.99 -1.23 26.01
CA LEU A 123 10.17 -2.41 25.70
C LEU A 123 8.71 -2.04 25.44
N LYS A 124 8.12 -1.18 26.28
CA LYS A 124 6.76 -0.68 26.08
C LYS A 124 6.62 0.07 24.76
N ARG A 125 7.55 0.98 24.46
CA ARG A 125 7.57 1.72 23.18
C ARG A 125 7.70 0.80 21.97
N MET A 126 8.56 -0.22 22.05
CA MET A 126 8.69 -1.20 20.98
C MET A 126 7.42 -2.02 20.79
N LYS A 127 6.80 -2.53 21.86
CA LYS A 127 5.53 -3.27 21.74
C LYS A 127 4.41 -2.40 21.17
N ALA A 128 4.28 -1.16 21.62
CA ALA A 128 3.31 -0.21 21.09
C ALA A 128 3.56 0.07 19.60
N ALA A 129 4.82 0.28 19.22
CA ALA A 129 5.21 0.49 17.83
C ALA A 129 4.96 -0.74 16.94
N GLN A 130 5.21 -1.96 17.45
CA GLN A 130 4.89 -3.20 16.76
C GLN A 130 3.39 -3.32 16.48
N LEU A 131 2.57 -3.04 17.49
CA LEU A 131 1.11 -3.11 17.38
C LEU A 131 0.58 -2.10 16.36
N GLU A 132 0.98 -0.83 16.49
CA GLU A 132 0.46 0.22 15.61
C GLU A 132 0.95 0.04 14.17
N MET A 133 2.23 -0.28 13.97
CA MET A 133 2.73 -0.56 12.63
C MET A 133 2.06 -1.81 12.03
N GLY A 134 1.80 -2.84 12.84
CA GLY A 134 1.01 -4.01 12.42
C GLY A 134 -0.35 -3.60 11.85
N ARG A 135 -1.07 -2.73 12.57
CA ARG A 135 -2.37 -2.20 12.13
C ARG A 135 -2.27 -1.40 10.81
N LEU A 136 -1.22 -0.60 10.64
CA LEU A 136 -0.96 0.16 9.41
C LEU A 136 -0.63 -0.78 8.24
N ILE A 137 0.17 -1.81 8.46
CA ILE A 137 0.49 -2.85 7.48
C ILE A 137 -0.79 -3.57 7.05
N ASP A 138 -1.61 -4.04 7.99
CA ASP A 138 -2.87 -4.74 7.69
C ASP A 138 -3.82 -3.87 6.87
N THR A 139 -3.89 -2.58 7.19
CA THR A 139 -4.71 -1.61 6.45
C THR A 139 -4.22 -1.46 5.01
N ALA A 140 -2.91 -1.35 4.79
CA ALA A 140 -2.34 -1.28 3.44
C ALA A 140 -2.53 -2.59 2.66
N GLN A 141 -2.36 -3.75 3.30
CA GLN A 141 -2.62 -5.05 2.69
C GLN A 141 -4.08 -5.21 2.27
N LYS A 142 -5.02 -4.71 3.09
CA LYS A 142 -6.43 -4.69 2.74
C LYS A 142 -6.68 -3.80 1.52
N ALA A 143 -6.15 -2.57 1.51
CA ALA A 143 -6.30 -1.66 0.37
C ALA A 143 -5.78 -2.28 -0.94
N PHE A 144 -4.66 -3.00 -0.90
CA PHE A 144 -4.16 -3.75 -2.06
C PHE A 144 -5.12 -4.86 -2.51
N LYS A 145 -5.66 -5.65 -1.57
CA LYS A 145 -6.62 -6.72 -1.91
C LYS A 145 -7.88 -6.16 -2.54
N ASP A 146 -8.40 -5.07 -1.98
CA ASP A 146 -9.61 -4.40 -2.47
C ASP A 146 -9.37 -3.85 -3.89
N LEU A 147 -8.24 -3.17 -4.13
CA LEU A 147 -7.88 -2.69 -5.47
C LEU A 147 -7.73 -3.84 -6.49
N ILE A 148 -7.04 -4.92 -6.12
CA ILE A 148 -6.88 -6.11 -6.98
C ILE A 148 -8.24 -6.73 -7.31
N ALA A 149 -9.13 -6.86 -6.33
CA ALA A 149 -10.47 -7.42 -6.56
C ALA A 149 -11.25 -6.57 -7.58
N ASN A 150 -11.21 -5.24 -7.44
CA ASN A 150 -11.90 -4.35 -8.37
C ASN A 150 -11.30 -4.35 -9.78
N LEU A 151 -9.97 -4.45 -9.91
CA LEU A 151 -9.31 -4.61 -11.21
C LEU A 151 -9.70 -5.94 -11.89
N ASN A 152 -9.79 -7.04 -11.14
CA ASN A 152 -10.26 -8.33 -11.66
C ASN A 152 -11.71 -8.28 -12.15
N THR A 153 -12.60 -7.60 -11.41
CA THR A 153 -13.99 -7.39 -11.83
C THR A 153 -14.05 -6.59 -13.12
N ALA A 154 -13.28 -5.50 -13.22
CA ALA A 154 -13.21 -4.67 -14.41
C ALA A 154 -12.68 -5.44 -15.64
N GLU A 155 -11.65 -6.27 -15.47
CA GLU A 155 -11.12 -7.11 -16.53
C GLU A 155 -12.14 -8.16 -17.00
N SER A 156 -12.87 -8.77 -16.05
CA SER A 156 -13.91 -9.76 -16.35
C SER A 156 -15.10 -9.15 -17.11
N ASP A 157 -15.51 -7.93 -16.76
CA ASP A 157 -16.60 -7.24 -17.43
C ASP A 157 -16.19 -6.75 -18.84
N ALA A 158 -14.93 -6.35 -19.02
CA ALA A 158 -14.39 -6.02 -20.34
C ALA A 158 -14.38 -7.24 -21.28
N GLY A 159 -14.06 -8.44 -20.77
CA GLY A 159 -14.04 -9.67 -21.54
C GLY A 159 -15.42 -10.24 -21.90
N LYS A 160 -16.47 -9.91 -21.14
CA LYS A 160 -17.85 -10.30 -21.47
C LYS A 160 -18.42 -9.48 -22.62
N ASN A 161 -18.09 -8.19 -22.68
CA ASN A 161 -18.58 -7.29 -23.73
C ASN A 161 -18.00 -7.58 -25.13
N THR A 162 -17.00 -8.44 -25.24
CA THR A 162 -16.39 -8.86 -26.52
C THR A 162 -16.93 -10.19 -27.07
N CYS A 163 -17.84 -10.85 -26.37
CA CYS A 163 -18.39 -12.16 -26.76
C CYS A 163 -19.83 -12.12 -27.29
N ASP A 164 -20.40 -10.93 -27.52
CA ASP A 164 -21.76 -10.71 -28.03
C ASP A 164 -21.78 -10.18 -29.50
N GLU A 165 -20.84 -10.63 -30.35
CA GLU A 165 -20.92 -10.48 -31.82
C GLU A 165 -20.99 -11.83 -32.54
#